data_AF-A0A8E2JWH9-F1
#
_entry.id   AF-A0A8E2JWH9-F1
#
_cell.length_a   1.000
_cell.length_b   1.000
_cell.length_c   1.000
_cell.angle_alpha   90.00
_cell.angle_beta   90.00
_cell.angle_gamma   90.00
#
_symmetry.space_group_name_H-M   'P 1'
#
loop_
_entity.id
_entity.type
_entity.pdbx_description
1 polymer ?
#
loop_
_entity_poly.entity_id
_entity_poly.type
_entity_poly.pdbx_seq_one_letter_code
_entity_poly.pdbx_strand_id
1 'polypeptide(L)'
;PRDARLLHLILANLGVHAYTERVPLQLLDFAYRYTSSVLSDAVSYAEPAPSATAKKGAAAAEEGGVSLAALRTAVAAKAGYQFNAALPKEFLAEVAGERNRVALPRVEREFGVRLPPERYCFTGVGWGVKD
;
A
#
# COMPACT_ATOMS: atom_id res chain seq x y z
N PRO A 1 -1.92 -24.11 16.26
CA PRO A 1 -2.80 -23.79 15.12
C PRO A 1 -2.13 -24.11 13.77
N ARG A 2 -2.86 -24.69 12.81
CA ARG A 2 -2.35 -25.15 11.51
C ARG A 2 -1.69 -24.04 10.69
N ASP A 3 -2.32 -22.87 10.63
CA ASP A 3 -1.88 -21.76 9.76
C ASP A 3 -0.62 -21.07 10.28
N ALA A 4 -0.41 -21.04 11.60
CA ALA A 4 0.83 -20.55 12.19
C ALA A 4 2.05 -21.38 11.74
N ARG A 5 1.91 -22.72 11.66
CA ARG A 5 2.98 -23.59 11.14
C ARG A 5 3.26 -23.33 9.66
N LEU A 6 2.22 -23.04 8.87
CA LEU A 6 2.39 -22.67 7.46
C LEU A 6 3.12 -21.32 7.32
N LEU A 7 2.80 -20.32 8.14
CA LEU A 7 3.53 -19.05 8.14
C LEU A 7 5.00 -19.22 8.51
N HIS A 8 5.32 -20.07 9.49
CA HIS A 8 6.71 -20.41 9.81
C HIS A 8 7.44 -21.03 8.60
N LEU A 9 6.77 -21.92 7.85
CA LEU A 9 7.33 -22.53 6.66
C LEU A 9 7.53 -21.52 5.51
N ILE A 10 6.58 -20.61 5.31
CA ILE A 10 6.69 -19.53 4.32
C ILE A 10 7.86 -18.60 4.66
N LEU A 11 7.99 -18.20 5.93
CA LEU A 11 9.11 -17.37 6.39
C LEU A 11 10.45 -18.08 6.22
N ALA A 12 10.52 -19.38 6.51
CA ALA A 12 11.71 -20.18 6.28
C ALA A 12 12.09 -20.28 4.79
N ASN A 13 11.11 -20.42 3.89
CA ASN A 13 11.35 -20.41 2.43
C ASN A 13 11.84 -19.05 1.91
N LEU A 14 11.49 -17.96 2.59
CA LEU A 14 11.99 -16.61 2.31
C LEU A 14 13.35 -16.32 2.97
N GLY A 15 13.96 -17.30 3.65
CA GLY A 15 15.22 -17.14 4.36
C GLY A 15 15.14 -16.37 5.69
N VAL A 16 13.92 -16.14 6.20
CA VAL A 16 13.69 -15.43 7.46
C VAL A 16 13.54 -16.45 8.59
N HIS A 17 14.63 -16.69 9.30
CA HIS A 17 14.68 -17.67 10.40
C HIS A 17 14.57 -17.05 11.79
N ALA A 18 14.77 -15.73 11.91
CA ALA A 18 14.71 -15.00 13.18
C ALA A 18 13.57 -13.98 13.14
N TYR A 19 12.51 -14.24 13.90
CA TYR A 19 11.38 -13.33 14.13
C TYR A 19 10.83 -13.54 15.54
N THR A 20 10.09 -12.55 16.05
CA THR A 20 9.42 -12.69 17.34
C THR A 20 8.19 -13.59 17.22
N GLU A 21 7.83 -14.29 18.29
CA GLU A 21 6.69 -15.21 18.31
C GLU A 21 5.35 -14.57 17.95
N ARG A 22 5.25 -13.23 18.05
CA ARG A 22 4.04 -12.46 17.74
C ARG A 22 3.84 -12.20 16.25
N VAL A 23 4.88 -12.30 15.42
CA VAL A 23 4.80 -11.98 13.98
C VAL A 23 3.77 -12.85 13.24
N PRO A 24 3.74 -14.18 13.39
CA PRO A 24 2.73 -15.01 12.74
C PRO A 24 1.30 -14.61 13.10
N LEU A 25 1.05 -14.22 14.37
CA LEU A 25 -0.26 -13.78 14.81
C LEU A 25 -0.67 -12.46 14.16
N GLN A 26 0.25 -11.51 14.04
CA GLN A 26 0.01 -10.23 13.36
C GLN A 26 -0.28 -10.42 11.87
N LEU A 27 0.44 -11.32 11.20
CA LEU A 27 0.20 -11.65 9.80
C LEU A 27 -1.16 -12.32 9.57
N LEU A 28 -1.60 -13.19 10.49
CA LEU A 28 -2.94 -13.77 10.43
C LEU A 28 -4.04 -12.72 10.62
N ASP A 29 -3.89 -11.82 11.59
CA ASP A 29 -4.86 -10.72 11.81
C ASP A 29 -4.91 -9.80 10.59
N PHE A 30 -3.76 -9.46 10.01
CA PHE A 30 -3.69 -8.73 8.75
C PHE A 30 -4.43 -9.45 7.61
N ALA A 31 -4.13 -10.74 7.38
CA ALA A 31 -4.74 -11.52 6.31
C ALA A 31 -6.27 -11.63 6.49
N TYR A 32 -6.74 -11.79 7.72
CA TYR A 32 -8.15 -11.82 8.04
C TYR A 32 -8.84 -10.47 7.76
N ARG A 33 -8.28 -9.36 8.25
CA ARG A 33 -8.83 -8.01 8.01
C ARG A 33 -8.82 -7.65 6.53
N TYR A 34 -7.74 -7.99 5.82
CA TYR A 34 -7.61 -7.73 4.39
C TYR A 34 -8.67 -8.51 3.59
N THR A 35 -8.79 -9.82 3.80
CA THR A 35 -9.76 -10.64 3.07
C THR A 35 -11.20 -10.27 3.40
N SER A 36 -11.51 -9.98 4.66
CA SER A 36 -12.84 -9.51 5.08
C SER A 36 -13.22 -8.19 4.41
N SER A 37 -12.30 -7.22 4.35
CA SER A 37 -12.54 -5.95 3.66
C SER A 37 -12.70 -6.13 2.15
N VAL A 38 -11.86 -6.95 1.51
CA VAL A 38 -11.96 -7.24 0.06
C VAL A 38 -13.27 -7.94 -0.28
N LEU A 39 -13.69 -8.93 0.53
CA LEU A 39 -14.94 -9.65 0.30
C LEU A 39 -16.15 -8.74 0.52
N SER A 40 -16.10 -7.85 1.52
CA SER A 40 -17.17 -6.87 1.74
C SER A 40 -17.34 -5.93 0.54
N ASP A 41 -16.24 -5.44 -0.03
CA ASP A 41 -16.29 -4.60 -1.23
C ASP A 41 -16.74 -5.41 -2.45
N ALA A 42 -16.30 -6.66 -2.59
CA ALA A 42 -16.69 -7.52 -3.69
C ALA A 42 -18.19 -7.87 -3.68
N VAL A 43 -18.80 -8.01 -2.50
CA VAL A 43 -20.26 -8.12 -2.36
C VAL A 43 -20.96 -6.87 -2.90
N SER A 44 -20.40 -5.68 -2.70
CA SER A 44 -20.97 -4.44 -3.25
C SER A 44 -20.82 -4.31 -4.77
N TYR A 45 -19.82 -4.97 -5.36
CA TYR A 45 -19.59 -5.02 -6.81
C TYR A 45 -20.30 -6.18 -7.52
N ALA A 46 -20.98 -7.06 -6.78
CA ALA A 46 -21.80 -8.09 -7.38
C ALA A 46 -22.93 -7.43 -8.19
N GLU A 47 -23.09 -7.84 -9.45
CA GLU A 47 -24.14 -7.30 -10.31
C GLU A 47 -25.52 -7.60 -9.72
N PRO A 48 -26.47 -6.64 -9.72
CA PRO A 48 -27.84 -6.95 -9.38
C PRO A 48 -28.38 -7.98 -10.37
N ALA A 49 -29.03 -9.04 -9.87
CA ALA A 49 -29.61 -10.11 -10.68
C ALA A 49 -30.35 -9.54 -11.91
N PRO A 50 -30.22 -10.16 -13.10
CA PRO A 50 -30.89 -9.67 -14.30
C PRO A 50 -32.38 -9.54 -14.01
N SER A 51 -32.91 -8.31 -14.14
CA SER A 51 -34.31 -8.02 -13.88
C SER A 51 -35.21 -9.02 -14.61
N ALA A 52 -36.31 -9.41 -13.97
CA ALA A 52 -37.24 -10.46 -14.40
C ALA A 52 -38.01 -10.18 -15.72
N THR A 53 -37.46 -9.41 -16.65
CA THR A 53 -38.06 -9.08 -17.95
C THR A 53 -37.26 -9.59 -19.15
N ALA A 54 -36.08 -10.19 -18.96
CA ALA A 54 -35.30 -10.77 -20.06
C ALA A 54 -35.19 -12.30 -19.92
N LYS A 55 -36.19 -13.03 -20.43
CA LYS A 55 -36.10 -14.48 -20.59
C LYS A 55 -35.13 -14.83 -21.72
N LYS A 56 -34.17 -15.68 -21.38
CA LYS A 56 -33.62 -16.83 -22.13
C LYS A 56 -32.16 -16.67 -22.61
N GLY A 57 -31.26 -17.34 -21.90
CA GLY A 57 -29.92 -17.67 -22.41
C GLY A 57 -28.93 -18.06 -21.32
N ALA A 58 -29.14 -19.21 -20.67
CA ALA A 58 -28.14 -20.01 -19.95
C ALA A 58 -26.88 -19.27 -19.41
N ALA A 59 -27.05 -18.48 -18.36
CA ALA A 59 -26.01 -18.29 -17.37
C ALA A 59 -26.68 -18.55 -16.03
N ALA A 60 -26.27 -19.61 -15.36
CA ALA A 60 -26.77 -19.95 -14.05
C ALA A 60 -26.71 -18.71 -13.18
N ALA A 61 -27.84 -18.36 -12.58
CA ALA A 61 -27.86 -17.45 -11.44
C ALA A 61 -26.90 -18.04 -10.41
N GLU A 62 -25.74 -17.39 -10.23
CA GLU A 62 -24.98 -17.50 -8.99
C GLU A 62 -25.85 -16.85 -7.91
N GLU A 63 -26.81 -17.62 -7.40
CA GLU A 63 -27.52 -17.30 -6.16
C GLU A 63 -26.49 -17.13 -5.04
N GLY A 64 -26.24 -15.88 -4.64
CA GLY A 64 -25.58 -15.54 -3.38
C GLY A 64 -24.04 -15.64 -3.35
N GLY A 65 -23.38 -15.86 -4.48
CA GLY A 65 -21.92 -15.94 -4.57
C GLY A 65 -21.23 -14.63 -4.94
N VAL A 66 -20.05 -14.38 -4.37
CA VAL A 66 -19.14 -13.31 -4.83
C VAL A 66 -18.49 -13.77 -6.13
N SER A 67 -18.82 -13.13 -7.25
CA SER A 67 -18.22 -13.48 -8.54
C SER A 67 -16.72 -13.18 -8.57
N LEU A 68 -15.97 -13.97 -9.36
CA LEU A 68 -14.53 -13.77 -9.52
C LEU A 68 -14.20 -12.38 -10.13
N ALA A 69 -15.08 -11.86 -10.98
CA ALA A 69 -14.96 -10.52 -11.56
C ALA A 69 -15.11 -9.42 -10.50
N ALA A 70 -16.09 -9.55 -9.60
CA ALA A 70 -16.28 -8.65 -8.46
C ALA A 70 -15.09 -8.70 -7.48
N LEU A 71 -14.51 -9.88 -7.27
CA LEU A 71 -13.31 -10.03 -6.44
C LEU A 71 -12.08 -9.36 -7.07
N ARG A 72 -11.86 -9.53 -8.39
CA ARG A 72 -10.74 -8.90 -9.11
C ARG A 72 -10.83 -7.38 -9.09
N THR A 73 -12.03 -6.84 -9.26
CA THR A 73 -12.28 -5.39 -9.21
C THR A 73 -12.07 -4.84 -7.81
N ALA A 74 -12.52 -5.53 -6.76
CA ALA A 74 -12.26 -5.16 -5.36
C ALA A 74 -10.77 -5.14 -5.01
N VAL A 75 -10.01 -6.15 -5.44
CA VAL A 75 -8.56 -6.18 -5.24
C VAL A 75 -7.87 -5.05 -6.00
N ALA A 76 -8.24 -4.81 -7.26
CA ALA A 76 -7.66 -3.75 -8.07
C ALA A 76 -7.91 -2.35 -7.49
N ALA A 77 -9.13 -2.10 -6.97
CA ALA A 77 -9.49 -0.84 -6.34
C ALA A 77 -8.60 -0.54 -5.11
N LYS A 78 -8.30 -1.56 -4.29
CA LYS A 78 -7.42 -1.42 -3.11
C LYS A 78 -5.94 -1.36 -3.45
N ALA A 79 -5.51 -2.10 -4.48
CA ALA A 79 -4.12 -2.14 -4.90
C ALA A 79 -3.57 -0.76 -5.28
N GLY A 80 -4.41 0.14 -5.82
CA GLY A 80 -4.00 1.48 -6.24
C GLY A 80 -3.53 2.41 -5.12
N TYR A 81 -3.97 2.20 -3.87
CA TYR A 81 -3.64 3.11 -2.76
C TYR A 81 -3.05 2.43 -1.51
N GLN A 82 -3.26 1.13 -1.31
CA GLN A 82 -2.76 0.42 -0.12
C GLN A 82 -1.43 -0.27 -0.35
N PHE A 83 -1.26 -0.87 -1.53
CA PHE A 83 -0.06 -1.59 -1.88
C PHE A 83 0.77 -0.70 -2.81
N ASN A 84 1.86 -0.18 -2.28
CA ASN A 84 2.76 0.67 -3.04
C ASN A 84 3.43 -0.18 -4.12
N ALA A 85 2.84 -0.22 -5.32
CA ALA A 85 3.55 -0.63 -6.51
C ALA A 85 4.70 0.37 -6.66
N ALA A 86 5.93 -0.11 -6.53
CA ALA A 86 7.12 0.73 -6.65
C ALA A 86 6.94 1.72 -7.82
N LEU A 87 7.08 3.02 -7.53
CA LEU A 87 6.82 4.06 -8.52
C LEU A 87 7.58 3.74 -9.81
N PRO A 88 6.93 3.80 -10.99
CA PRO A 88 7.57 3.45 -12.24
C PRO A 88 8.88 4.21 -12.45
N LYS A 89 9.91 3.52 -12.93
CA LYS A 89 11.23 4.11 -13.21
C LYS A 89 11.13 5.32 -14.15
N GLU A 90 10.27 5.23 -15.16
CA GLU A 90 10.07 6.31 -16.13
C GLU A 90 9.53 7.58 -15.47
N PHE A 91 8.59 7.44 -14.53
CA PHE A 91 8.08 8.55 -13.75
C PHE A 91 9.18 9.19 -12.89
N LEU A 92 9.99 8.38 -12.21
CA LEU A 92 11.13 8.89 -11.44
C LEU A 92 12.21 9.53 -12.32
N ALA A 93 12.44 9.01 -13.53
CA ALA A 93 13.40 9.55 -14.48
C ALA A 93 12.95 10.91 -15.03
N GLU A 94 11.66 11.09 -15.29
CA GLU A 94 11.08 12.37 -15.67
C GLU A 94 11.24 13.40 -14.54
N VAL A 95 10.82 13.06 -13.31
CA VAL A 95 10.96 13.92 -12.13
C VAL A 95 12.43 14.28 -11.86
N ALA A 96 13.34 13.31 -11.98
CA ALA A 96 14.77 13.55 -11.87
C ALA A 96 15.27 14.49 -12.98
N GLY A 97 14.80 14.29 -14.22
CA GLY A 97 15.09 15.16 -15.35
C GLY A 97 14.68 16.60 -15.07
N GLU A 98 13.46 16.84 -14.59
CA GLU A 98 12.98 18.17 -14.23
C GLU A 98 13.77 18.80 -13.10
N ARG A 99 14.08 18.03 -12.05
CA ARG A 99 14.83 18.52 -10.89
C ARG A 99 16.28 18.85 -11.23
N ASN A 100 16.90 18.03 -12.09
CA ASN A 100 18.29 18.17 -12.50
C ASN A 100 18.51 19.27 -13.56
N ARG A 101 17.45 19.91 -14.08
CA ARG A 101 17.57 21.10 -14.96
C ARG A 101 18.23 22.28 -14.25
N VAL A 102 18.09 22.37 -12.93
CA VAL A 102 18.67 23.45 -12.13
C VAL A 102 20.14 23.11 -11.82
N ALA A 103 21.05 23.93 -12.36
CA ALA A 103 22.48 23.79 -12.06
C ALA A 103 22.76 23.91 -10.56
N LEU A 104 23.79 23.21 -10.09
CA LEU A 104 24.18 23.25 -8.69
C LEU A 104 24.62 24.67 -8.28
N PRO A 105 24.29 25.11 -7.05
CA PRO A 105 24.78 26.37 -6.52
C PRO A 105 26.31 26.41 -6.48
N ARG A 106 26.89 27.58 -6.72
CA ARG A 106 28.34 27.79 -6.58
C ARG A 106 28.75 27.57 -5.12
N VAL A 107 29.76 26.73 -4.91
CA VAL A 107 30.34 26.46 -3.60
C VAL A 107 31.48 27.45 -3.34
N GLU A 108 31.49 28.09 -2.17
CA GLU A 108 32.60 28.96 -1.71
C GLU A 108 33.74 28.10 -1.14
N ARG A 109 35.00 28.55 -1.29
CA ARG A 109 36.20 27.80 -0.88
C ARG A 109 36.52 27.96 0.61
N GLU A 110 35.50 28.00 1.45
CA GLU A 110 35.65 28.05 2.89
C GLU A 110 35.69 26.63 3.46
N PHE A 111 36.54 26.41 4.46
CA PHE A 111 36.63 25.12 5.14
C PHE A 111 35.53 25.06 6.21
N GLY A 112 34.35 24.55 5.87
CA GLY A 112 33.22 24.45 6.81
C GLY A 112 31.91 23.98 6.18
N VAL A 113 30.87 23.88 7.02
CA VAL A 113 29.49 23.53 6.60
C VAL A 113 28.69 24.82 6.40
N ARG A 114 28.10 24.99 5.22
CA ARG A 114 27.23 26.13 4.92
C ARG A 114 25.82 25.86 5.44
N LEU A 115 25.46 26.53 6.52
CA LEU A 115 24.09 26.48 7.05
C LEU A 115 23.13 27.33 6.19
N PRO A 116 21.84 26.97 6.14
CA PRO A 116 20.80 27.87 5.64
C PRO A 116 20.78 29.20 6.43
N PRO A 117 20.17 30.26 5.90
CA PRO A 117 19.93 31.50 6.66
C PRO A 117 19.27 31.21 8.01
N GLU A 118 19.61 31.98 9.05
CA GLU A 118 19.18 31.74 10.45
C GLU A 118 17.66 31.57 10.60
N ARG A 119 16.86 32.27 9.80
CA ARG A 119 15.39 32.13 9.74
C ARG A 119 14.88 30.73 9.37
N TYR A 120 15.71 29.92 8.73
CA TYR A 120 15.43 28.52 8.36
C TYR A 120 16.25 27.52 9.17
N CYS A 121 17.02 27.99 10.15
CA CYS A 121 17.74 27.15 11.07
C CYS A 121 16.89 26.93 12.33
N PHE A 122 16.72 25.67 12.71
CA PHE A 122 16.22 25.36 14.05
C PHE A 122 17.30 25.68 15.08
N THR A 123 17.09 26.74 15.87
CA THR A 123 18.06 27.26 16.86
C THR A 123 18.02 26.51 18.19
N GLY A 124 17.16 25.50 18.33
CA GLY A 124 17.04 24.69 19.55
C GLY A 124 16.45 25.44 20.76
N VAL A 125 15.95 26.67 20.57
CA VAL A 125 15.25 27.41 21.62
C VAL A 125 13.85 26.84 21.83
N GLY A 126 13.43 26.76 23.10
CA GLY A 126 12.09 26.32 23.45
C GLY A 126 11.01 27.23 22.84
N TRP A 127 9.86 26.65 22.55
CA TRP A 127 8.68 27.40 22.09
C TRP A 127 8.22 28.30 23.24
N GLY A 128 8.51 29.60 23.15
CA GLY A 128 8.36 30.61 24.22
C GLY A 128 6.91 30.98 24.58
N VAL A 129 6.01 29.99 24.64
CA VAL A 129 4.67 30.18 25.21
C VAL A 129 4.86 30.45 26.69
N LYS A 130 4.57 31.69 27.08
CA LYS A 130 4.28 32.00 28.48
C LYS A 130 2.93 31.38 28.80
N ASP A 131 2.88 30.64 29.90
CA ASP A 131 1.61 30.18 30.49
C ASP A 131 0.62 31.35 30.69
#